data_AF-A0A916N577-F1
#
_entry.id   AF-A0A916N577-F1
#
_cell.length_a   1.000
_cell.length_b   1.000
_cell.length_c   1.000
_cell.angle_alpha   90.00
_cell.angle_beta   90.00
_cell.angle_gamma   90.00
#
_symmetry.space_group_name_H-M   'P 1'
#
loop_
_entity.id
_entity.type
_entity.pdbx_description
1 polymer ?
#
loop_
_entity_poly.entity_id
_entity_poly.type
_entity_poly.pdbx_seq_one_letter_code
_entity_poly.pdbx_strand_id
1 'polypeptide(L)'
;MNRRKFIALSTVSTCTFSMTRFSSKTLQSDPGKIPGWLVELIKTNDKGLESLLGYQITDQTDINFGGVKDYQDILNPHSTAAIIQAGACSLFSDSSEFYNSARVIDALAAAAGYLVKTQHSDGTIDLLSTNFHSTPDTGFLVKRLSNSYSLLSKANPPGVEKILVPLKKFLQKGGEALISGGIHTPNHRWVVSAALTKLNGLWPDPRYVERAEQWLGEHLDIDADGQFNEKSTFIYSPLTDRLLITIAKGLNKPEIFDAVRKNLSMTMFYMHPNGEIVTEASGRQDKAIVGTLENYYYPYRYMALKDGNGEFAAMCKRIEETAGQKIRGSLDYLLDDHTLWRPLPASKALPVSYAKPFPNSGLVRIRRNNWDSTIIAKNAVWLTYMNGSAVLQGIRFASSFFGKGQFKSEKINEEGNRWVLTQKLEGPYYQPYPKASISPDGDWEKMPRENRPQSEIQVLETTVTIREMDKGLEIEISSKGTDRVPVAIELIFRQGGVLAGVVKADPDKDQWLLKEGTGTYTSGSDTITFGPGTALHKNIALRGSLPAMDAPTVYLTGFTPFQHTLKIS
;
A
#
# COMPACT_ATOMS: atom_id res chain seq x y z
N MET A 1 -22.77 -21.14 44.48
CA MET A 1 -23.57 -20.19 45.28
C MET A 1 -22.72 -19.71 46.46
N ASN A 2 -22.57 -18.39 46.56
CA ASN A 2 -22.07 -17.53 47.65
C ASN A 2 -20.67 -17.66 48.29
N ARG A 3 -19.95 -16.53 48.16
CA ARG A 3 -18.65 -16.12 48.72
C ARG A 3 -18.83 -15.59 50.14
N ARG A 4 -17.87 -15.86 51.04
CA ARG A 4 -17.12 -14.89 51.87
C ARG A 4 -16.46 -15.58 53.07
N LYS A 5 -15.12 -15.57 53.07
CA LYS A 5 -14.28 -15.73 54.27
C LYS A 5 -13.18 -14.68 54.23
N PHE A 6 -12.85 -14.22 55.44
CA PHE A 6 -11.51 -13.80 55.91
C PHE A 6 -10.92 -12.48 55.39
N ILE A 7 -10.22 -11.66 56.17
CA ILE A 7 -9.94 -11.58 57.61
C ILE A 7 -9.55 -10.12 57.90
N ALA A 8 -9.79 -9.66 59.13
CA ALA A 8 -9.25 -8.42 59.69
C ALA A 8 -8.09 -8.75 60.65
N LEU A 9 -7.04 -7.91 60.65
CA LEU A 9 -6.13 -7.53 61.77
C LEU A 9 -4.88 -6.86 61.13
N SER A 10 -4.78 -5.53 61.10
CA SER A 10 -4.20 -4.67 62.15
C SER A 10 -2.68 -4.83 62.33
N THR A 11 -1.87 -3.93 61.76
CA THR A 11 -0.74 -3.31 62.50
C THR A 11 -0.29 -2.01 61.81
N VAL A 12 -0.25 -0.95 62.60
CA VAL A 12 0.32 0.36 62.28
C VAL A 12 1.84 0.24 62.31
N SER A 13 2.50 0.59 61.19
CA SER A 13 3.91 0.97 61.17
C SER A 13 4.04 2.29 60.41
N THR A 14 4.23 3.34 61.18
CA THR A 14 4.65 4.67 60.77
C THR A 14 6.08 4.59 60.25
N CYS A 15 6.25 4.57 58.93
CA CYS A 15 7.50 4.93 58.27
C CYS A 15 7.28 6.21 57.48
N THR A 16 7.77 7.31 58.05
CA THR A 16 8.00 8.59 57.39
C THR A 16 8.94 8.39 56.20
N PHE A 17 8.38 8.26 55.00
CA PHE A 17 9.12 8.45 53.77
C PHE A 17 8.95 9.89 53.31
N SER A 18 10.06 10.62 53.32
CA SER A 18 10.21 11.92 52.68
C SER A 18 9.58 11.89 51.29
N MET A 19 8.57 12.73 51.07
CA MET A 19 8.13 13.09 49.72
C MET A 19 9.24 13.91 49.05
N THR A 20 10.29 13.24 48.58
CA THR A 20 11.06 13.76 47.46
C THR A 20 10.13 13.76 46.27
N ARG A 21 9.56 14.93 45.97
CA ARG A 21 8.99 15.22 44.65
C ARG A 21 10.09 14.94 43.63
N PHE A 22 10.07 13.74 43.05
CA PHE A 22 10.63 13.54 41.73
C PHE A 22 9.77 14.38 40.79
N SER A 23 10.14 15.66 40.66
CA SER A 23 9.85 16.41 39.46
C SER A 23 10.52 15.62 38.35
N SER A 24 9.74 14.78 37.67
CA SER A 24 10.07 14.48 36.29
C SER A 24 10.09 15.84 35.62
N LYS A 25 11.30 16.34 35.35
CA LYS A 25 11.49 17.29 34.28
C LYS A 25 11.10 16.52 33.01
N THR A 26 9.80 16.45 32.74
CA THR A 26 9.34 16.40 31.35
C THR A 26 10.06 17.56 30.69
N LEU A 27 11.01 17.23 29.83
CA LEU A 27 11.54 18.16 28.84
C LEU A 27 10.32 18.68 28.07
N GLN A 28 9.72 19.75 28.58
CA GLN A 28 8.79 20.56 27.82
C GLN A 28 9.62 21.12 26.68
N SER A 29 9.44 20.53 25.50
CA SER A 29 9.89 21.13 24.25
C SER A 29 9.36 22.56 24.23
N ASP A 30 10.27 23.53 24.05
CA ASP A 30 9.93 24.93 23.87
C ASP A 30 8.84 25.05 22.77
N PRO A 31 7.64 25.58 23.06
CA PRO A 31 6.49 25.54 22.15
C PRO A 31 6.67 26.20 20.78
N GLY A 32 7.85 26.75 20.45
CA GLY A 32 8.15 27.37 19.16
C GLY A 32 9.34 26.82 18.40
N LYS A 33 10.16 25.91 18.97
CA LYS A 33 11.39 25.46 18.30
C LYS A 33 11.17 24.18 17.49
N ILE A 34 11.47 24.23 16.18
CA ILE A 34 11.40 23.08 15.27
C ILE A 34 12.31 21.94 15.79
N PRO A 35 11.78 20.71 16.02
CA PRO A 35 12.60 19.58 16.46
C PRO A 35 13.67 19.19 15.44
N GLY A 36 14.83 18.70 15.90
CA GLY A 36 15.96 18.35 15.03
C GLY A 36 15.63 17.33 13.93
N TRP A 37 14.78 16.34 14.20
CA TRP A 37 14.34 15.37 13.18
C TRP A 37 13.53 16.05 12.06
N LEU A 38 12.76 17.09 12.38
CA LEU A 38 11.97 17.85 11.42
C LEU A 38 12.85 18.79 10.59
N VAL A 39 13.92 19.36 11.21
CA VAL A 39 14.96 20.12 10.49
C VAL A 39 15.60 19.28 9.38
N GLU A 40 15.90 18.01 9.64
CA GLU A 40 16.47 17.13 8.60
C GLU A 40 15.47 16.85 7.46
N LEU A 41 14.17 16.73 7.76
CA LEU A 41 13.14 16.62 6.71
C LEU A 41 13.00 17.90 5.89
N ILE A 42 13.15 19.08 6.52
CA ILE A 42 13.16 20.37 5.83
C ILE A 42 14.34 20.45 4.87
N LYS A 43 15.56 20.07 5.29
CA LYS A 43 16.72 20.01 4.39
C LYS A 43 16.53 19.05 3.22
N THR A 44 15.90 17.90 3.46
CA THR A 44 15.57 16.96 2.38
C THR A 44 14.51 17.54 1.44
N ASN A 45 13.54 18.30 1.97
CA ASN A 45 12.57 19.03 1.15
C ASN A 45 13.24 20.10 0.29
N ASP A 46 14.20 20.85 0.84
CA ASP A 46 14.95 21.88 0.11
C ASP A 46 15.68 21.29 -1.11
N LYS A 47 16.34 20.14 -0.96
CA LYS A 47 16.91 19.39 -2.11
C LYS A 47 15.86 19.00 -3.14
N GLY A 48 14.68 18.57 -2.69
CA GLY A 48 13.56 18.23 -3.57
C GLY A 48 13.00 19.45 -4.31
N LEU A 49 12.91 20.60 -3.63
CA LEU A 49 12.50 21.86 -4.21
C LEU A 49 13.48 22.32 -5.30
N GLU A 50 14.79 22.27 -5.03
CA GLU A 50 15.81 22.64 -6.02
C GLU A 50 15.72 21.77 -7.28
N SER A 51 15.46 20.46 -7.12
CA SER A 51 15.19 19.59 -8.26
C SER A 51 13.95 20.01 -9.04
N LEU A 52 12.83 20.32 -8.36
CA LEU A 52 11.59 20.76 -9.02
C LEU A 52 11.75 22.10 -9.74
N LEU A 53 12.53 23.04 -9.18
CA LEU A 53 12.87 24.30 -9.82
C LEU A 53 13.61 24.08 -11.15
N GLY A 54 14.42 23.02 -11.26
CA GLY A 54 15.09 22.64 -12.50
C GLY A 54 14.16 22.16 -13.62
N TYR A 55 12.95 21.70 -13.29
CA TYR A 55 11.93 21.27 -14.26
C TYR A 55 10.91 22.36 -14.60
N GLN A 56 11.04 23.54 -13.99
CA GLN A 56 10.13 24.66 -14.22
C GLN A 56 10.47 25.39 -15.52
N ILE A 57 9.45 25.78 -16.29
CA ILE A 57 9.61 26.63 -17.46
C ILE A 57 9.80 28.08 -16.98
N THR A 58 11.01 28.63 -17.18
CA THR A 58 11.40 29.95 -16.69
C THR A 58 11.41 31.05 -17.76
N ASP A 59 11.25 30.70 -19.04
CA ASP A 59 11.14 31.69 -20.12
C ASP A 59 9.78 32.42 -20.02
N GLN A 60 9.83 33.72 -19.72
CA GLN A 60 8.63 34.55 -19.54
C GLN A 60 7.82 34.74 -20.83
N THR A 61 8.43 34.46 -22.00
CA THR A 61 7.75 34.53 -23.29
C THR A 61 7.06 33.23 -23.67
N ASP A 62 7.37 32.12 -22.99
CA ASP A 62 6.73 30.83 -23.22
C ASP A 62 5.28 30.88 -22.71
N ILE A 63 4.35 30.37 -23.52
CA ILE A 63 2.95 30.24 -23.15
C ILE A 63 2.78 29.34 -21.89
N ASN A 64 3.74 28.49 -21.59
CA ASN A 64 3.75 27.59 -20.45
C ASN A 64 4.58 28.09 -19.27
N PHE A 65 5.01 29.36 -19.28
CA PHE A 65 5.77 29.97 -18.18
C PHE A 65 5.21 29.62 -16.81
N GLY A 66 6.09 29.18 -15.91
CA GLY A 66 5.79 28.79 -14.53
C GLY A 66 5.36 27.33 -14.35
N GLY A 67 4.93 26.64 -15.42
CA GLY A 67 4.57 25.23 -15.34
C GLY A 67 5.78 24.32 -15.15
N VAL A 68 5.56 23.15 -14.53
CA VAL A 68 6.61 22.18 -14.19
C VAL A 68 6.37 20.87 -14.91
N LYS A 69 7.43 20.32 -15.53
CA LYS A 69 7.41 19.00 -16.17
C LYS A 69 7.59 17.88 -15.16
N ASP A 70 7.04 16.70 -15.45
CA ASP A 70 7.45 15.47 -14.75
C ASP A 70 8.74 14.87 -15.34
N TYR A 71 9.13 13.70 -14.82
CA TYR A 71 10.34 13.00 -15.25
C TYR A 71 10.27 12.45 -16.69
N GLN A 72 9.09 12.49 -17.33
CA GLN A 72 8.87 12.11 -18.72
C GLN A 72 8.72 13.34 -19.62
N ASP A 73 9.11 14.52 -19.13
CA ASP A 73 8.96 15.81 -19.79
C ASP A 73 7.51 16.23 -20.06
N ILE A 74 6.52 15.59 -19.42
CA ILE A 74 5.12 15.97 -19.55
C ILE A 74 4.84 17.14 -18.62
N LEU A 75 4.59 18.31 -19.22
CA LEU A 75 4.15 19.50 -18.51
C LEU A 75 2.74 19.29 -17.93
N ASN A 76 2.58 19.38 -16.61
CA ASN A 76 1.30 19.04 -15.98
C ASN A 76 1.03 19.81 -14.66
N PRO A 77 -0.26 19.92 -14.26
CA PRO A 77 -0.64 20.62 -13.04
C PRO A 77 -0.20 19.90 -11.75
N HIS A 78 0.04 18.59 -11.77
CA HIS A 78 0.44 17.82 -10.57
C HIS A 78 1.87 18.12 -10.14
N SER A 79 2.81 18.16 -11.09
CA SER A 79 4.19 18.61 -10.87
C SER A 79 4.23 20.08 -10.47
N THR A 80 3.40 20.92 -11.10
CA THR A 80 3.31 22.35 -10.77
C THR A 80 2.73 22.57 -9.35
N ALA A 81 1.80 21.72 -8.90
CA ALA A 81 1.35 21.76 -7.51
C ALA A 81 2.41 21.24 -6.53
N ALA A 82 3.27 20.31 -6.95
CA ALA A 82 4.35 19.77 -6.12
C ALA A 82 5.42 20.83 -5.79
N ILE A 83 5.80 21.68 -6.76
CA ILE A 83 6.75 22.77 -6.49
C ILE A 83 6.19 23.78 -5.48
N ILE A 84 4.90 24.11 -5.57
CA ILE A 84 4.23 25.01 -4.63
C ILE A 84 4.19 24.40 -3.22
N GLN A 85 3.90 23.10 -3.11
CA GLN A 85 3.92 22.39 -1.83
C GLN A 85 5.31 22.38 -1.18
N ALA A 86 6.34 22.01 -1.95
CA ALA A 86 7.71 21.97 -1.45
C ALA A 86 8.20 23.37 -1.04
N GLY A 87 7.98 24.37 -1.89
CA GLY A 87 8.38 25.75 -1.60
C GLY A 87 7.59 26.39 -0.45
N ALA A 88 6.32 26.03 -0.25
CA ALA A 88 5.56 26.48 0.93
C ALA A 88 6.16 25.94 2.24
N CYS A 89 6.62 24.69 2.26
CA CYS A 89 7.30 24.12 3.42
C CYS A 89 8.63 24.83 3.72
N SER A 90 9.41 25.11 2.67
CA SER A 90 10.70 25.81 2.78
C SER A 90 10.54 27.26 3.23
N LEU A 91 9.61 28.01 2.63
CA LEU A 91 9.36 29.42 2.99
C LEU A 91 8.79 29.57 4.41
N PHE A 92 8.09 28.56 4.93
CA PHE A 92 7.56 28.57 6.30
C PHE A 92 8.62 28.34 7.37
N SER A 93 9.68 27.60 7.05
CA SER A 93 10.60 27.07 8.06
C SER A 93 11.88 27.91 8.15
N ASP A 94 12.15 28.52 9.31
CA ASP A 94 13.37 29.31 9.56
C ASP A 94 14.69 28.53 9.40
N SER A 95 14.60 27.20 9.49
CA SER A 95 15.70 26.26 9.35
C SER A 95 15.97 25.85 7.89
N SER A 96 15.15 26.32 6.95
CA SER A 96 15.33 26.12 5.50
C SER A 96 16.34 27.09 4.93
N GLU A 97 17.13 26.67 3.95
CA GLU A 97 18.02 27.57 3.19
C GLU A 97 17.23 28.56 2.31
N PHE A 98 15.96 28.26 2.03
CA PHE A 98 15.07 29.10 1.25
C PHE A 98 14.12 29.95 2.10
N TYR A 99 14.33 30.02 3.42
CA TYR A 99 13.52 30.87 4.28
C TYR A 99 13.52 32.33 3.79
N ASN A 100 12.33 32.90 3.52
CA ASN A 100 12.15 34.23 2.93
C ASN A 100 12.84 34.45 1.55
N SER A 101 13.13 33.39 0.79
CA SER A 101 13.83 33.49 -0.50
C SER A 101 12.97 34.15 -1.59
N ALA A 102 13.39 35.31 -2.09
CA ALA A 102 12.73 36.00 -3.20
C ALA A 102 12.68 35.14 -4.48
N ARG A 103 13.75 34.39 -4.77
CA ARG A 103 13.83 33.46 -5.91
C ARG A 103 12.70 32.43 -5.86
N VAL A 104 12.51 31.81 -4.69
CA VAL A 104 11.44 30.80 -4.51
C VAL A 104 10.06 31.46 -4.57
N ILE A 105 9.90 32.65 -4.01
CA ILE A 105 8.63 33.39 -4.10
C ILE A 105 8.23 33.67 -5.55
N ASP A 106 9.15 34.18 -6.37
CA ASP A 106 8.87 34.47 -7.78
C ASP A 106 8.59 33.18 -8.59
N ALA A 107 9.32 32.10 -8.31
CA ALA A 107 9.07 30.78 -8.92
C ALA A 107 7.68 30.23 -8.56
N LEU A 108 7.28 30.34 -7.29
CA LEU A 108 5.96 29.88 -6.83
C LEU A 108 4.82 30.75 -7.38
N ALA A 109 5.06 32.06 -7.53
CA ALA A 109 4.10 32.97 -8.15
C ALA A 109 3.86 32.61 -9.62
N ALA A 110 4.92 32.30 -10.37
CA ALA A 110 4.83 31.80 -11.74
C ALA A 110 4.06 30.47 -11.81
N ALA A 111 4.37 29.52 -10.92
CA ALA A 111 3.66 28.24 -10.83
C ALA A 111 2.16 28.41 -10.52
N ALA A 112 1.81 29.28 -9.57
CA ALA A 112 0.41 29.58 -9.26
C ALA A 112 -0.32 30.24 -10.45
N GLY A 113 0.37 31.13 -11.17
CA GLY A 113 -0.12 31.72 -12.42
C GLY A 113 -0.40 30.68 -13.50
N TYR A 114 0.51 29.73 -13.69
CA TYR A 114 0.32 28.60 -14.61
C TYR A 114 -0.89 27.75 -14.23
N LEU A 115 -1.05 27.39 -12.94
CA LEU A 115 -2.20 26.62 -12.48
C LEU A 115 -3.53 27.32 -12.78
N VAL A 116 -3.63 28.63 -12.52
CA VAL A 116 -4.83 29.42 -12.87
C VAL A 116 -5.09 29.41 -14.37
N LYS A 117 -4.04 29.49 -15.18
CA LYS A 117 -4.13 29.50 -16.65
C LYS A 117 -4.61 28.18 -17.23
N THR A 118 -4.10 27.05 -16.71
CA THR A 118 -4.41 25.71 -17.23
C THR A 118 -5.68 25.10 -16.61
N GLN A 119 -6.26 25.72 -15.58
CA GLN A 119 -7.50 25.26 -14.98
C GLN A 119 -8.70 25.56 -15.90
N HIS A 120 -9.47 24.52 -16.21
CA HIS A 120 -10.64 24.59 -17.08
C HIS A 120 -11.68 25.57 -16.58
N SER A 121 -12.57 26.02 -17.48
CA SER A 121 -13.63 26.99 -17.16
C SER A 121 -14.55 26.54 -16.02
N ASP A 122 -14.81 25.23 -15.94
CA ASP A 122 -15.58 24.56 -14.88
C ASP A 122 -14.83 24.40 -13.55
N GLY A 123 -13.53 24.76 -13.49
CA GLY A 123 -12.69 24.68 -12.31
C GLY A 123 -11.88 23.39 -12.17
N THR A 124 -12.02 22.45 -13.10
CA THR A 124 -11.27 21.20 -13.08
C THR A 124 -9.88 21.32 -13.71
N ILE A 125 -9.08 20.25 -13.54
CA ILE A 125 -7.77 20.05 -14.16
C ILE A 125 -7.68 18.66 -14.78
N ASP A 126 -6.67 18.46 -15.62
CA ASP A 126 -6.40 17.16 -16.24
C ASP A 126 -5.27 16.41 -15.52
N LEU A 127 -5.47 15.10 -15.38
CA LEU A 127 -4.40 14.12 -15.24
C LEU A 127 -4.08 13.59 -16.65
N LEU A 128 -3.07 14.17 -17.27
CA LEU A 128 -2.74 13.94 -18.69
C LEU A 128 -2.46 12.48 -19.07
N SER A 129 -2.17 11.63 -18.08
CA SER A 129 -2.01 10.20 -18.32
C SER A 129 -3.33 9.46 -18.55
N THR A 130 -4.49 9.97 -18.10
CA THR A 130 -5.77 9.24 -18.23
C THR A 130 -7.07 10.01 -17.97
N ASN A 131 -7.12 11.08 -17.15
CA ASN A 131 -8.39 11.72 -16.76
C ASN A 131 -8.43 13.19 -17.19
N PHE A 132 -9.46 13.58 -17.93
CA PHE A 132 -9.65 14.95 -18.40
C PHE A 132 -10.89 15.56 -17.75
N HIS A 133 -10.85 16.86 -17.46
CA HIS A 133 -11.85 17.56 -16.65
C HIS A 133 -12.15 16.82 -15.34
N SER A 134 -11.09 16.42 -14.63
CA SER A 134 -11.18 15.45 -13.55
C SER A 134 -11.48 16.12 -12.22
N THR A 135 -12.70 15.94 -11.72
CA THR A 135 -13.09 16.35 -10.36
C THR A 135 -12.19 15.70 -9.29
N PRO A 136 -11.90 14.37 -9.31
CA PRO A 136 -11.03 13.78 -8.31
C PRO A 136 -9.60 14.34 -8.31
N ASP A 137 -8.98 14.49 -9.48
CA ASP A 137 -7.61 15.02 -9.60
C ASP A 137 -7.54 16.49 -9.17
N THR A 138 -8.61 17.25 -9.43
CA THR A 138 -8.79 18.59 -8.89
C THR A 138 -8.87 18.57 -7.36
N GLY A 139 -9.62 17.62 -6.79
CA GLY A 139 -9.70 17.41 -5.34
C GLY A 139 -8.34 17.13 -4.69
N PHE A 140 -7.50 16.31 -5.33
CA PHE A 140 -6.14 16.04 -4.86
C PHE A 140 -5.30 17.33 -4.78
N LEU A 141 -5.33 18.15 -5.83
CA LEU A 141 -4.60 19.41 -5.88
C LEU A 141 -5.16 20.42 -4.88
N VAL A 142 -6.49 20.58 -4.80
CA VAL A 142 -7.15 21.50 -3.86
C VAL A 142 -6.78 21.15 -2.43
N LYS A 143 -6.87 19.88 -2.03
CA LYS A 143 -6.50 19.43 -0.69
C LYS A 143 -5.03 19.72 -0.38
N ARG A 144 -4.13 19.45 -1.34
CA ARG A 144 -2.69 19.69 -1.19
C ARG A 144 -2.39 21.19 -1.05
N LEU A 145 -2.88 21.98 -1.99
CA LEU A 145 -2.57 23.41 -2.10
C LEU A 145 -3.27 24.26 -1.04
N SER A 146 -4.37 23.79 -0.45
CA SER A 146 -4.98 24.45 0.72
C SER A 146 -4.07 24.39 1.95
N ASN A 147 -3.30 23.30 2.14
CA ASN A 147 -2.25 23.25 3.15
C ASN A 147 -1.12 24.23 2.82
N SER A 148 -0.65 24.26 1.57
CA SER A 148 0.38 25.21 1.11
C SER A 148 -0.05 26.67 1.34
N TYR A 149 -1.30 27.01 1.02
CA TYR A 149 -1.88 28.33 1.26
C TYR A 149 -1.86 28.68 2.75
N SER A 150 -2.23 27.73 3.62
CA SER A 150 -2.21 27.92 5.08
C SER A 150 -0.80 28.20 5.60
N LEU A 151 0.19 27.42 5.16
CA LEU A 151 1.60 27.59 5.53
C LEU A 151 2.15 28.95 5.07
N LEU A 152 1.94 29.30 3.79
CA LEU A 152 2.38 30.58 3.23
C LEU A 152 1.73 31.78 3.93
N SER A 153 0.44 31.69 4.23
CA SER A 153 -0.29 32.75 4.96
C SER A 153 0.23 32.94 6.38
N LYS A 154 0.56 31.84 7.07
CA LYS A 154 1.16 31.88 8.42
C LYS A 154 2.60 32.43 8.39
N ALA A 155 3.40 32.03 7.41
CA ALA A 155 4.78 32.47 7.24
C ALA A 155 4.89 33.96 6.88
N ASN A 156 3.97 34.42 6.03
CA ASN A 156 3.86 35.80 5.54
C ASN A 156 5.20 36.43 5.07
N PRO A 157 6.01 35.76 4.21
CA PRO A 157 7.24 36.33 3.71
C PRO A 157 6.97 37.55 2.79
N PRO A 158 7.90 38.51 2.66
CA PRO A 158 7.74 39.64 1.76
C PRO A 158 7.44 39.21 0.31
N GLY A 159 6.32 39.66 -0.24
CA GLY A 159 5.90 39.33 -1.61
C GLY A 159 5.03 38.06 -1.74
N VAL A 160 4.65 37.41 -0.63
CA VAL A 160 3.80 36.20 -0.63
C VAL A 160 2.46 36.40 -1.35
N GLU A 161 1.92 37.62 -1.39
CA GLU A 161 0.65 37.92 -2.08
C GLU A 161 0.69 37.61 -3.57
N LYS A 162 1.88 37.67 -4.20
CA LYS A 162 2.07 37.23 -5.59
C LYS A 162 1.71 35.75 -5.79
N ILE A 163 1.77 34.95 -4.73
CA ILE A 163 1.42 33.53 -4.70
C ILE A 163 -0.01 33.35 -4.19
N LEU A 164 -0.36 33.97 -3.05
CA LEU A 164 -1.65 33.74 -2.38
C LEU A 164 -2.83 34.18 -3.24
N VAL A 165 -2.75 35.31 -3.94
CA VAL A 165 -3.85 35.80 -4.79
C VAL A 165 -4.21 34.83 -5.92
N PRO A 166 -3.28 34.42 -6.81
CA PRO A 166 -3.61 33.43 -7.85
C PRO A 166 -3.95 32.06 -7.26
N LEU A 167 -3.29 31.63 -6.19
CA LEU A 167 -3.58 30.33 -5.57
C LEU A 167 -4.99 30.29 -4.96
N LYS A 168 -5.44 31.36 -4.30
CA LYS A 168 -6.82 31.52 -3.83
C LYS A 168 -7.81 31.41 -4.98
N LYS A 169 -7.55 32.08 -6.11
CA LYS A 169 -8.40 32.00 -7.30
C LYS A 169 -8.51 30.55 -7.81
N PHE A 170 -7.39 29.84 -7.94
CA PHE A 170 -7.37 28.43 -8.35
C PHE A 170 -8.17 27.55 -7.39
N LEU A 171 -7.95 27.71 -6.09
CA LEU A 171 -8.60 26.93 -5.04
C LEU A 171 -10.12 27.16 -4.97
N GLN A 172 -10.58 28.40 -5.03
CA GLN A 172 -12.02 28.73 -5.01
C GLN A 172 -12.72 28.21 -6.27
N LYS A 173 -12.09 28.34 -7.45
CA LYS A 173 -12.64 27.78 -8.70
C LYS A 173 -12.69 26.25 -8.65
N GLY A 174 -11.68 25.61 -8.06
CA GLY A 174 -11.69 24.18 -7.78
C GLY A 174 -12.85 23.81 -6.84
N GLY A 175 -13.10 24.61 -5.80
CA GLY A 175 -14.26 24.44 -4.91
C GLY A 175 -15.59 24.41 -5.65
N GLU A 176 -15.81 25.28 -6.65
CA GLU A 176 -17.01 25.26 -7.49
C GLU A 176 -17.16 23.98 -8.31
N ALA A 177 -16.05 23.39 -8.78
CA ALA A 177 -16.09 22.08 -9.44
C ALA A 177 -16.45 20.95 -8.45
N LEU A 178 -15.92 21.00 -7.23
CA LEU A 178 -16.04 19.93 -6.24
C LEU A 178 -17.44 19.83 -5.61
N ILE A 179 -18.21 20.93 -5.54
CA ILE A 179 -19.56 20.91 -4.96
C ILE A 179 -20.58 20.13 -5.79
N SER A 180 -20.32 19.93 -7.09
CA SER A 180 -21.24 19.24 -8.00
C SER A 180 -20.58 18.06 -8.76
N GLY A 181 -19.25 18.03 -8.85
CA GLY A 181 -18.52 17.03 -9.60
C GLY A 181 -18.60 15.60 -9.05
N GLY A 182 -18.43 14.63 -9.95
CA GLY A 182 -18.51 13.20 -9.66
C GLY A 182 -17.17 12.54 -9.36
N ILE A 183 -17.20 11.23 -9.10
CA ILE A 183 -16.02 10.41 -8.82
C ILE A 183 -16.10 9.06 -9.55
N HIS A 184 -14.98 8.34 -9.68
CA HIS A 184 -14.95 7.01 -10.31
C HIS A 184 -14.31 5.88 -9.46
N THR A 185 -13.81 6.19 -8.25
CA THR A 185 -13.34 5.17 -7.27
C THR A 185 -13.72 5.56 -5.85
N PRO A 186 -13.85 4.60 -4.91
CA PRO A 186 -14.37 4.88 -3.56
C PRO A 186 -13.57 5.89 -2.74
N ASN A 187 -12.23 5.87 -2.81
CA ASN A 187 -11.35 6.80 -2.10
C ASN A 187 -11.53 8.26 -2.54
N HIS A 188 -11.98 8.50 -3.77
CA HIS A 188 -12.21 9.85 -4.28
C HIS A 188 -13.29 10.60 -3.50
N ARG A 189 -14.23 9.90 -2.84
CA ARG A 189 -15.20 10.51 -1.91
C ARG A 189 -14.48 11.26 -0.78
N TRP A 190 -13.45 10.63 -0.22
CA TRP A 190 -12.65 11.18 0.87
C TRP A 190 -11.70 12.26 0.37
N VAL A 191 -11.23 12.17 -0.88
CA VAL A 191 -10.41 13.23 -1.51
C VAL A 191 -11.23 14.52 -1.64
N VAL A 192 -12.40 14.43 -2.25
CA VAL A 192 -13.31 15.57 -2.45
C VAL A 192 -13.74 16.14 -1.11
N SER A 193 -14.16 15.30 -0.16
CA SER A 193 -14.61 15.73 1.17
C SER A 193 -13.50 16.43 1.96
N ALA A 194 -12.27 15.92 1.93
CA ALA A 194 -11.14 16.56 2.61
C ALA A 194 -10.73 17.88 1.95
N ALA A 195 -10.79 17.96 0.61
CA ALA A 195 -10.54 19.19 -0.13
C ALA A 195 -11.55 20.28 0.25
N LEU A 196 -12.83 19.95 0.21
CA LEU A 196 -13.92 20.85 0.63
C LEU A 196 -13.83 21.24 2.11
N THR A 197 -13.45 20.32 2.99
CA THR A 197 -13.21 20.60 4.41
C THR A 197 -12.08 21.63 4.59
N LYS A 198 -10.97 21.49 3.86
CA LYS A 198 -9.86 22.45 3.91
C LYS A 198 -10.25 23.81 3.32
N LEU A 199 -11.00 23.83 2.23
CA LEU A 199 -11.53 25.08 1.66
C LEU A 199 -12.45 25.80 2.64
N ASN A 200 -13.39 25.09 3.26
CA ASN A 200 -14.31 25.66 4.25
C ASN A 200 -13.57 26.27 5.46
N GLY A 201 -12.44 25.68 5.86
CA GLY A 201 -11.59 26.25 6.92
C GLY A 201 -10.88 27.55 6.52
N LEU A 202 -10.59 27.75 5.24
CA LEU A 202 -9.96 28.98 4.72
C LEU A 202 -11.01 30.05 4.37
N TRP A 203 -12.07 29.64 3.69
CA TRP A 203 -13.17 30.46 3.22
C TRP A 203 -14.48 29.69 3.44
N PRO A 204 -15.19 29.95 4.55
CA PRO A 204 -16.42 29.24 4.87
C PRO A 204 -17.47 29.35 3.78
N ASP A 205 -18.02 28.20 3.37
CA ASP A 205 -19.12 28.09 2.43
C ASP A 205 -19.98 26.86 2.80
N PRO A 206 -21.27 27.03 3.13
CA PRO A 206 -22.13 25.92 3.54
C PRO A 206 -22.23 24.82 2.47
N ARG A 207 -22.09 25.14 1.18
CA ARG A 207 -22.12 24.17 0.07
C ARG A 207 -20.99 23.15 0.17
N TYR A 208 -19.83 23.55 0.71
CA TYR A 208 -18.68 22.65 0.89
C TYR A 208 -18.96 21.61 1.96
N VAL A 209 -19.55 22.03 3.08
CA VAL A 209 -19.93 21.12 4.17
C VAL A 209 -21.05 20.19 3.71
N GLU A 210 -22.09 20.73 3.05
CA GLU A 210 -23.20 19.95 2.52
C GLU A 210 -22.71 18.84 1.58
N ARG A 211 -21.83 19.17 0.63
CA ARG A 211 -21.29 18.17 -0.30
C ARG A 211 -20.41 17.13 0.39
N ALA A 212 -19.61 17.52 1.38
CA ALA A 212 -18.83 16.55 2.16
C ALA A 212 -19.75 15.60 2.97
N GLU A 213 -20.83 16.11 3.55
CA GLU A 213 -21.82 15.30 4.27
C GLU A 213 -22.60 14.36 3.34
N GLN A 214 -22.88 14.77 2.10
CA GLN A 214 -23.48 13.87 1.10
C GLN A 214 -22.60 12.63 0.86
N TRP A 215 -21.30 12.81 0.68
CA TRP A 215 -20.36 11.70 0.52
C TRP A 215 -20.21 10.85 1.79
N LEU A 216 -20.17 11.48 2.97
CA LEU A 216 -20.16 10.77 4.25
C LEU A 216 -21.45 9.97 4.49
N GLY A 217 -22.57 10.41 3.91
CA GLY A 217 -23.85 9.70 3.92
C GLY A 217 -23.81 8.32 3.24
N GLU A 218 -22.81 8.05 2.41
CA GLU A 218 -22.57 6.71 1.85
C GLU A 218 -21.78 5.77 2.79
N HIS A 219 -21.40 6.26 3.97
CA HIS A 219 -20.60 5.57 4.98
C HIS A 219 -19.16 5.25 4.58
N LEU A 220 -18.31 5.08 5.60
CA LEU A 220 -16.90 4.72 5.42
C LEU A 220 -16.77 3.24 4.99
N ASP A 221 -16.08 2.99 3.88
CA ASP A 221 -15.92 1.67 3.27
C ASP A 221 -14.82 0.83 3.92
N ILE A 222 -14.83 0.73 5.26
CA ILE A 222 -13.85 -0.07 6.01
C ILE A 222 -14.46 -1.38 6.52
N ASP A 223 -13.86 -2.50 6.14
CA ASP A 223 -14.35 -3.83 6.49
C ASP A 223 -13.97 -4.27 7.92
N ALA A 224 -14.41 -5.46 8.33
CA ALA A 224 -14.12 -6.05 9.65
C ALA A 224 -12.61 -6.22 9.92
N ASP A 225 -11.82 -6.40 8.87
CA ASP A 225 -10.37 -6.64 8.93
C ASP A 225 -9.56 -5.34 9.00
N GLY A 226 -10.18 -4.19 8.70
CA GLY A 226 -9.53 -2.89 8.67
C GLY A 226 -9.06 -2.47 7.28
N GLN A 227 -9.51 -3.14 6.23
CA GLN A 227 -9.21 -2.75 4.85
C GLN A 227 -10.27 -1.80 4.30
N PHE A 228 -9.81 -0.81 3.55
CA PHE A 228 -10.69 -0.03 2.66
C PHE A 228 -10.97 -0.82 1.39
N ASN A 229 -12.03 -0.45 0.66
CA ASN A 229 -12.50 -1.24 -0.50
C ASN A 229 -11.42 -1.51 -1.56
N GLU A 230 -10.50 -0.57 -1.79
CA GLU A 230 -9.42 -0.71 -2.77
C GLU A 230 -8.34 -1.73 -2.39
N LYS A 231 -8.23 -2.10 -1.10
CA LYS A 231 -7.20 -3.01 -0.54
C LYS A 231 -5.76 -2.62 -0.91
N SER A 232 -5.55 -1.34 -1.20
CA SER A 232 -4.26 -0.77 -1.63
C SER A 232 -3.50 -0.28 -0.41
N THR A 233 -2.72 -1.18 0.17
CA THR A 233 -1.99 -0.95 1.42
C THR A 233 -0.79 -0.04 1.25
N PHE A 234 -0.25 0.15 0.03
CA PHE A 234 0.92 1.01 -0.17
C PHE A 234 0.52 2.45 -0.56
N ILE A 235 -0.54 2.62 -1.35
CA ILE A 235 -0.95 3.93 -1.89
C ILE A 235 -2.24 4.46 -1.24
N TYR A 236 -3.37 3.78 -1.45
CA TYR A 236 -4.67 4.41 -1.21
C TYR A 236 -5.17 4.27 0.22
N SER A 237 -4.80 3.23 0.96
CA SER A 237 -5.12 3.13 2.40
C SER A 237 -4.48 4.25 3.23
N PRO A 238 -3.15 4.51 3.15
CA PRO A 238 -2.56 5.61 3.91
C PRO A 238 -3.00 6.99 3.38
N LEU A 239 -3.39 7.09 2.10
CA LEU A 239 -4.06 8.29 1.59
C LEU A 239 -5.41 8.48 2.29
N THR A 240 -6.27 7.47 2.30
CA THR A 240 -7.59 7.53 2.93
C THR A 240 -7.48 7.90 4.41
N ASP A 241 -6.55 7.31 5.16
CA ASP A 241 -6.32 7.69 6.56
C ASP A 241 -6.00 9.19 6.72
N ARG A 242 -5.12 9.75 5.88
CA ARG A 242 -4.79 11.18 5.90
C ARG A 242 -6.01 12.07 5.62
N LEU A 243 -6.84 11.66 4.67
CA LEU A 243 -8.04 12.39 4.27
C LEU A 243 -9.11 12.32 5.37
N LEU A 244 -9.33 11.14 5.94
CA LEU A 244 -10.27 10.94 7.04
C LEU A 244 -9.86 11.71 8.31
N ILE A 245 -8.57 11.76 8.64
CA ILE A 245 -8.08 12.63 9.72
C ILE A 245 -8.40 14.11 9.43
N THR A 246 -8.22 14.54 8.17
CA THR A 246 -8.52 15.92 7.76
C THR A 246 -10.00 16.24 7.93
N ILE A 247 -10.88 15.35 7.46
CA ILE A 247 -12.34 15.49 7.56
C ILE A 247 -12.80 15.49 9.02
N ALA A 248 -12.33 14.51 9.81
CA ALA A 248 -12.68 14.37 11.22
C ALA A 248 -12.36 15.64 12.03
N LYS A 249 -11.19 16.25 11.77
CA LYS A 249 -10.79 17.52 12.41
C LYS A 249 -11.64 18.69 11.94
N GLY A 250 -11.78 18.88 10.63
CA GLY A 250 -12.39 20.09 10.08
C GLY A 250 -13.91 20.12 10.18
N LEU A 251 -14.58 18.96 10.23
CA LEU A 251 -16.03 18.84 10.43
C LEU A 251 -16.40 18.47 11.87
N ASN A 252 -15.43 18.35 12.77
CA ASN A 252 -15.62 17.95 14.17
C ASN A 252 -16.40 16.63 14.34
N LYS A 253 -15.99 15.60 13.59
CA LYS A 253 -16.58 14.25 13.56
C LYS A 253 -15.60 13.21 14.10
N PRO A 254 -15.42 13.12 15.43
CA PRO A 254 -14.42 12.24 16.04
C PRO A 254 -14.66 10.75 15.77
N GLU A 255 -15.89 10.34 15.46
CA GLU A 255 -16.25 8.96 15.09
C GLU A 255 -15.52 8.45 13.83
N ILE A 256 -15.12 9.35 12.92
CA ILE A 256 -14.35 8.99 11.71
C ILE A 256 -12.97 8.42 12.08
N PHE A 257 -12.40 8.79 13.24
CA PHE A 257 -11.11 8.27 13.69
C PHE A 257 -11.14 6.75 13.93
N ASP A 258 -12.30 6.13 14.13
CA ASP A 258 -12.40 4.69 14.35
C ASP A 258 -12.01 3.89 13.10
N ALA A 259 -12.34 4.39 11.91
CA ALA A 259 -11.89 3.79 10.66
C ALA A 259 -10.36 3.86 10.54
N VAL A 260 -9.78 5.03 10.82
CA VAL A 260 -8.33 5.24 10.79
C VAL A 260 -7.63 4.29 11.77
N ARG A 261 -8.11 4.20 13.02
CA ARG A 261 -7.54 3.28 14.03
C ARG A 261 -7.57 1.83 13.56
N LYS A 262 -8.67 1.41 12.92
CA LYS A 262 -8.84 0.04 12.46
C LYS A 262 -7.86 -0.29 11.34
N ASN A 263 -7.67 0.61 10.38
CA ASN A 263 -6.68 0.43 9.31
C ASN A 263 -5.25 0.40 9.87
N LEU A 264 -4.88 1.36 10.72
CA LEU A 264 -3.56 1.39 11.35
C LEU A 264 -3.31 0.14 12.21
N SER A 265 -4.32 -0.36 12.92
CA SER A 265 -4.19 -1.60 13.71
C SER A 265 -3.98 -2.83 12.84
N MET A 266 -4.62 -2.88 11.67
CA MET A 266 -4.43 -3.95 10.69
C MET A 266 -3.03 -3.91 10.07
N THR A 267 -2.55 -2.73 9.68
CA THR A 267 -1.28 -2.59 8.93
C THR A 267 -0.05 -2.99 9.75
N MET A 268 -0.13 -3.01 11.09
CA MET A 268 0.90 -3.61 11.96
C MET A 268 1.19 -5.09 11.62
N PHE A 269 0.18 -5.84 11.17
CA PHE A 269 0.32 -7.24 10.76
C PHE A 269 0.76 -7.41 9.29
N TYR A 270 0.70 -6.33 8.51
CA TYR A 270 1.11 -6.27 7.11
C TYR A 270 2.55 -5.76 6.95
N MET A 271 3.22 -5.39 8.03
CA MET A 271 4.63 -5.02 7.98
C MET A 271 5.53 -6.27 8.04
N HIS A 272 6.37 -6.43 7.03
CA HIS A 272 7.43 -7.44 6.99
C HIS A 272 8.54 -7.11 8.01
N PRO A 273 9.33 -8.11 8.46
CA PRO A 273 10.47 -7.91 9.36
C PRO A 273 11.42 -6.80 8.92
N ASN A 274 11.69 -6.65 7.62
CA ASN A 274 12.57 -5.62 7.09
C ASN A 274 11.92 -4.22 6.94
N GLY A 275 10.63 -4.08 7.26
CA GLY A 275 9.89 -2.81 7.18
C GLY A 275 9.11 -2.59 5.89
N GLU A 276 9.17 -3.53 4.94
CA GLU A 276 8.29 -3.51 3.76
C GLU A 276 6.82 -3.74 4.16
N ILE A 277 5.90 -3.25 3.33
CA ILE A 277 4.46 -3.50 3.49
C ILE A 277 3.99 -4.61 2.52
N VAL A 278 3.13 -5.49 3.01
CA VAL A 278 2.40 -6.50 2.23
C VAL A 278 1.47 -5.81 1.24
N THR A 279 1.59 -6.12 -0.05
CA THR A 279 0.80 -5.54 -1.15
C THR A 279 0.03 -6.58 -1.98
N GLU A 280 0.12 -7.86 -1.61
CA GLU A 280 -0.39 -8.99 -2.37
C GLU A 280 -1.92 -8.97 -2.53
N ALA A 281 -2.63 -8.42 -1.53
CA ALA A 281 -4.09 -8.29 -1.53
C ALA A 281 -4.60 -7.14 -2.40
N SER A 282 -3.73 -6.25 -2.89
CA SER A 282 -4.17 -5.09 -3.66
C SER A 282 -4.79 -5.49 -4.99
N GLY A 283 -5.92 -4.84 -5.32
CA GLY A 283 -6.55 -4.87 -6.64
C GLY A 283 -6.13 -3.70 -7.53
N ARG A 284 -5.15 -2.89 -7.11
CA ARG A 284 -4.76 -1.62 -7.75
C ARG A 284 -3.32 -1.68 -8.26
N GLN A 285 -2.85 -0.56 -8.78
CA GLN A 285 -1.51 -0.40 -9.35
C GLN A 285 -0.36 -0.70 -8.39
N ASP A 286 -0.62 -0.71 -7.08
CA ASP A 286 0.37 -1.04 -6.06
C ASP A 286 0.49 -2.53 -5.75
N LYS A 287 -0.29 -3.37 -6.43
CA LYS A 287 -0.15 -4.82 -6.32
C LYS A 287 1.28 -5.26 -6.63
N ALA A 288 1.88 -6.01 -5.71
CA ALA A 288 3.24 -6.50 -5.79
C ALA A 288 4.33 -5.41 -5.85
N ILE A 289 4.01 -4.15 -5.54
CA ILE A 289 5.03 -3.13 -5.30
C ILE A 289 5.78 -3.48 -4.01
N VAL A 290 7.10 -3.34 -4.08
CA VAL A 290 8.00 -3.39 -2.93
C VAL A 290 8.20 -1.97 -2.42
N GLY A 291 7.77 -1.71 -1.19
CA GLY A 291 7.87 -0.40 -0.57
C GLY A 291 7.70 -0.44 0.94
N THR A 292 8.06 0.65 1.61
CA THR A 292 8.00 0.80 3.06
C THR A 292 6.73 1.54 3.49
N LEU A 293 6.53 1.74 4.79
CA LEU A 293 5.32 2.38 5.36
C LEU A 293 5.40 3.92 5.47
N GLU A 294 6.22 4.62 4.68
CA GLU A 294 6.40 6.09 4.77
C GLU A 294 5.09 6.88 4.72
N ASN A 295 4.13 6.43 3.91
CA ASN A 295 2.85 7.11 3.72
C ASN A 295 1.95 7.04 4.97
N TYR A 296 2.22 6.10 5.87
CA TYR A 296 1.51 5.97 7.16
C TYR A 296 2.14 6.78 8.29
N TYR A 297 3.28 7.45 8.07
CA TYR A 297 3.96 8.16 9.14
C TYR A 297 3.07 9.22 9.80
N TYR A 298 2.42 10.09 9.02
CA TYR A 298 1.49 11.08 9.56
C TYR A 298 0.28 10.44 10.27
N PRO A 299 -0.45 9.49 9.66
CA PRO A 299 -1.56 8.81 10.33
C PRO A 299 -1.17 8.19 11.68
N TYR A 300 -0.08 7.42 11.72
CA TYR A 300 0.40 6.81 12.96
C TYR A 300 0.80 7.86 13.99
N ARG A 301 1.55 8.90 13.59
CA ARG A 301 2.02 9.94 14.52
C ARG A 301 0.86 10.71 15.12
N TYR A 302 -0.11 11.10 14.28
CA TYR A 302 -1.30 11.81 14.72
C TYR A 302 -2.11 10.97 15.71
N MET A 303 -2.42 9.70 15.38
CA MET A 303 -3.21 8.84 16.25
C MET A 303 -2.46 8.42 17.52
N ALA A 304 -1.14 8.22 17.45
CA ALA A 304 -0.31 7.93 18.62
C ALA A 304 -0.38 9.07 19.65
N LEU A 305 -0.25 10.32 19.20
CA LEU A 305 -0.32 11.49 20.08
C LEU A 305 -1.72 11.78 20.57
N LYS A 306 -2.73 11.63 19.71
CA LYS A 306 -4.13 11.86 20.04
C LYS A 306 -4.63 10.88 21.10
N ASP A 307 -4.30 9.60 20.95
CA ASP A 307 -4.82 8.52 21.81
C ASP A 307 -3.85 8.11 22.92
N GLY A 308 -2.62 8.62 22.93
CA GLY A 308 -1.56 8.10 23.80
C GLY A 308 -1.19 6.65 23.47
N ASN A 309 -1.34 6.24 22.21
CA ASN A 309 -1.18 4.85 21.78
C ASN A 309 0.31 4.48 21.59
N GLY A 310 0.83 3.62 22.46
CA GLY A 310 2.22 3.17 22.43
C GLY A 310 2.57 2.20 21.29
N GLU A 311 1.62 1.45 20.74
CA GLU A 311 1.86 0.57 19.58
C GLU A 311 2.02 1.42 18.31
N PHE A 312 1.16 2.44 18.14
CA PHE A 312 1.30 3.40 17.04
C PHE A 312 2.59 4.21 17.14
N ALA A 313 3.01 4.57 18.36
CA ALA A 313 4.32 5.18 18.57
C ALA A 313 5.49 4.25 18.21
N ALA A 314 5.35 2.94 18.44
CA ALA A 314 6.35 1.96 18.01
C ALA A 314 6.38 1.83 16.47
N MET A 315 5.22 1.89 15.80
CA MET A 315 5.16 1.96 14.33
C MET A 315 5.83 3.20 13.77
N CYS A 316 5.63 4.39 14.37
CA CYS A 316 6.35 5.60 13.95
C CYS A 316 7.86 5.41 13.98
N LYS A 317 8.40 4.90 15.09
CA LYS A 317 9.85 4.61 15.21
C LYS A 317 10.32 3.62 14.17
N ARG A 318 9.52 2.56 13.94
CA ARG A 318 9.85 1.56 12.93
C ARG A 318 9.90 2.16 11.53
N ILE A 319 8.96 3.05 11.20
CA ILE A 319 8.93 3.77 9.91
C ILE A 319 10.13 4.74 9.80
N GLU A 320 10.48 5.44 10.88
CA GLU A 320 11.67 6.31 10.93
C GLU A 320 12.95 5.51 10.62
N GLU A 321 13.07 4.30 11.18
CA GLU A 321 14.21 3.40 10.94
C GLU A 321 14.24 2.86 9.50
N THR A 322 13.10 2.44 8.94
CA THR A 322 13.06 1.66 7.68
C THR A 322 12.86 2.53 6.46
N ALA A 323 12.06 3.60 6.57
CA ALA A 323 11.79 4.51 5.46
C ALA A 323 12.69 5.76 5.49
N GLY A 324 13.23 6.12 6.66
CA GLY A 324 14.15 7.24 6.82
C GLY A 324 13.62 8.53 6.20
N GLN A 325 14.40 9.15 5.32
CA GLN A 325 14.07 10.43 4.68
C GLN A 325 12.83 10.36 3.76
N LYS A 326 12.32 9.17 3.41
CA LYS A 326 11.08 9.05 2.60
C LYS A 326 9.85 9.59 3.34
N ILE A 327 9.88 9.69 4.68
CA ILE A 327 8.77 10.28 5.45
C ILE A 327 8.56 11.77 5.15
N ARG A 328 9.45 12.44 4.39
CA ARG A 328 9.27 13.82 3.94
C ARG A 328 7.93 14.06 3.23
N GLY A 329 7.32 13.01 2.65
CA GLY A 329 6.01 13.11 2.00
C GLY A 329 4.87 13.55 2.93
N SER A 330 5.11 13.59 4.25
CA SER A 330 4.18 14.10 5.26
C SER A 330 4.56 15.50 5.80
N LEU A 331 5.60 16.15 5.28
CA LEU A 331 6.17 17.37 5.86
C LEU A 331 5.16 18.52 5.99
N ASP A 332 4.32 18.74 4.98
CA ASP A 332 3.31 19.80 4.99
C ASP A 332 2.33 19.63 6.16
N TYR A 333 1.91 18.41 6.46
CA TYR A 333 1.06 18.12 7.61
C TYR A 333 1.77 18.34 8.94
N LEU A 334 3.05 17.96 9.02
CA LEU A 334 3.85 18.13 10.23
C LEU A 334 4.08 19.61 10.54
N LEU A 335 4.28 20.45 9.52
CA LEU A 335 4.44 21.89 9.67
C LEU A 335 3.10 22.59 9.96
N ASP A 336 1.99 22.14 9.38
CA ASP A 336 0.68 22.77 9.59
C ASP A 336 0.13 22.55 11.01
N ASP A 337 0.50 21.44 11.66
CA ASP A 337 0.04 21.04 13.00
C ASP A 337 1.20 20.83 13.99
N HIS A 338 1.53 21.89 14.74
CA HIS A 338 2.61 21.88 15.74
C HIS A 338 2.37 20.87 16.88
N THR A 339 1.15 20.39 17.10
CA THR A 339 0.90 19.37 18.13
C THR A 339 1.64 18.07 17.81
N LEU A 340 1.94 17.83 16.54
CA LEU A 340 2.73 16.71 16.06
C LEU A 340 4.22 16.83 16.42
N TRP A 341 4.72 17.98 16.87
CA TRP A 341 6.14 18.14 17.23
C TRP A 341 6.47 17.55 18.60
N ARG A 342 5.43 17.27 19.40
CA ARG A 342 5.56 16.67 20.72
C ARG A 342 6.26 15.31 20.65
N PRO A 343 6.99 14.91 21.71
CA PRO A 343 7.49 13.56 21.84
C PRO A 343 6.36 12.53 21.73
N LEU A 344 6.61 11.44 21.02
CA LEU A 344 5.70 10.29 20.98
C LEU A 344 5.52 9.69 22.38
N PRO A 345 4.35 9.08 22.68
CA PRO A 345 4.18 8.35 23.93
C PRO A 345 5.16 7.16 24.02
N ALA A 346 5.28 6.58 25.21
CA ALA A 346 6.11 5.41 25.43
C ALA A 346 5.69 4.25 24.52
N SER A 347 6.65 3.68 23.80
CA SER A 347 6.42 2.59 22.86
C SER A 347 5.96 1.32 23.58
N LYS A 348 5.05 0.59 22.95
CA LYS A 348 4.67 -0.79 23.32
C LYS A 348 5.20 -1.77 22.27
N ALA A 349 5.28 -3.04 22.64
CA ALA A 349 5.73 -4.07 21.71
C ALA A 349 4.77 -4.20 20.51
N LEU A 350 5.33 -4.38 19.32
CA LEU A 350 4.57 -4.69 18.12
C LEU A 350 4.31 -6.20 18.03
N PRO A 351 3.23 -6.63 17.35
CA PRO A 351 3.01 -8.05 17.09
C PRO A 351 4.12 -8.58 16.17
N VAL A 352 4.94 -9.50 16.67
CA VAL A 352 6.01 -10.16 15.91
C VAL A 352 5.85 -11.68 15.86
N SER A 353 4.83 -12.23 16.53
CA SER A 353 4.53 -13.66 16.51
C SER A 353 3.01 -13.87 16.44
N TYR A 354 2.51 -14.27 15.27
CA TYR A 354 1.08 -14.47 15.02
C TYR A 354 0.81 -15.32 13.78
N ALA A 355 -0.33 -16.00 13.74
CA ALA A 355 -0.98 -16.48 12.52
C ALA A 355 -2.35 -15.81 12.49
N LYS A 356 -2.58 -14.89 11.56
CA LYS A 356 -3.75 -14.02 11.53
C LYS A 356 -4.46 -14.09 10.18
N PRO A 357 -5.70 -14.62 10.14
CA PRO A 357 -6.52 -14.56 8.94
C PRO A 357 -7.12 -13.16 8.76
N PHE A 358 -7.26 -12.77 7.49
CA PHE A 358 -7.96 -11.57 7.01
C PHE A 358 -8.96 -12.00 5.91
N PRO A 359 -10.12 -12.57 6.30
CA PRO A 359 -11.06 -13.21 5.38
C PRO A 359 -11.56 -12.31 4.25
N ASN A 360 -11.75 -11.00 4.49
CA ASN A 360 -12.22 -10.08 3.45
C ASN A 360 -11.16 -9.82 2.37
N SER A 361 -9.87 -9.94 2.74
CA SER A 361 -8.76 -9.92 1.78
C SER A 361 -8.47 -11.28 1.17
N GLY A 362 -9.10 -12.36 1.66
CA GLY A 362 -8.74 -13.73 1.28
C GLY A 362 -7.28 -14.04 1.59
N LEU A 363 -6.77 -13.53 2.71
CA LEU A 363 -5.35 -13.50 3.03
C LEU A 363 -5.10 -14.02 4.45
N VAL A 364 -3.98 -14.71 4.66
CA VAL A 364 -3.46 -15.07 6.00
C VAL A 364 -2.04 -14.55 6.14
N ARG A 365 -1.74 -13.88 7.25
CA ARG A 365 -0.37 -13.51 7.61
C ARG A 365 0.15 -14.38 8.73
N ILE A 366 1.32 -14.95 8.52
CA ILE A 366 2.06 -15.70 9.52
C ILE A 366 3.36 -14.96 9.75
N ARG A 367 3.71 -14.66 10.99
CA ARG A 367 5.01 -14.08 11.35
C ARG A 367 5.54 -14.75 12.59
N ARG A 368 6.85 -15.05 12.60
CA ARG A 368 7.60 -15.49 13.78
C ARG A 368 8.94 -14.76 13.79
N ASN A 369 8.97 -13.63 14.50
CA ASN A 369 10.10 -12.72 14.63
C ASN A 369 10.63 -12.24 13.27
N ASN A 370 11.72 -12.84 12.80
CA ASN A 370 12.46 -12.43 11.60
C ASN A 370 11.97 -13.07 10.30
N TRP A 371 11.10 -14.10 10.39
CA TRP A 371 10.46 -14.66 9.20
C TRP A 371 8.96 -14.43 9.20
N ASP A 372 8.41 -14.32 7.99
CA ASP A 372 6.99 -14.24 7.77
C ASP A 372 6.54 -14.90 6.46
N SER A 373 5.23 -15.05 6.31
CA SER A 373 4.60 -15.58 5.10
C SER A 373 3.21 -14.97 4.90
N THR A 374 2.88 -14.71 3.63
CA THR A 374 1.52 -14.39 3.19
C THR A 374 0.94 -15.57 2.42
N ILE A 375 -0.24 -16.05 2.82
CA ILE A 375 -1.05 -16.97 2.02
C ILE A 375 -2.21 -16.19 1.43
N ILE A 376 -2.51 -16.34 0.14
CA ILE A 376 -3.54 -15.55 -0.53
C ILE A 376 -4.39 -16.37 -1.52
N ALA A 377 -5.71 -16.22 -1.42
CA ALA A 377 -6.69 -16.76 -2.37
C ALA A 377 -6.81 -15.88 -3.62
N LYS A 378 -7.38 -16.44 -4.69
CA LYS A 378 -7.65 -15.74 -5.95
C LYS A 378 -6.41 -15.05 -6.53
N ASN A 379 -5.23 -15.62 -6.28
CA ASN A 379 -3.97 -15.18 -6.82
C ASN A 379 -3.16 -16.40 -7.31
N ALA A 380 -2.45 -16.25 -8.43
CA ALA A 380 -1.60 -17.31 -8.97
C ALA A 380 -0.31 -17.47 -8.15
N VAL A 381 0.19 -16.36 -7.58
CA VAL A 381 1.16 -16.36 -6.50
C VAL A 381 0.36 -16.49 -5.21
N TRP A 382 0.28 -17.70 -4.68
CA TRP A 382 -0.60 -18.02 -3.54
C TRP A 382 0.14 -18.06 -2.20
N LEU A 383 1.48 -18.05 -2.21
CA LEU A 383 2.31 -17.95 -1.01
C LEU A 383 3.56 -17.10 -1.24
N THR A 384 3.92 -16.29 -0.25
CA THR A 384 5.23 -15.62 -0.13
C THR A 384 5.90 -16.06 1.16
N TYR A 385 7.23 -16.06 1.22
CA TYR A 385 8.01 -16.35 2.43
C TYR A 385 9.24 -15.44 2.49
N MET A 386 9.44 -14.79 3.63
CA MET A 386 10.57 -13.89 3.85
C MET A 386 11.29 -14.31 5.12
N ASN A 387 12.62 -14.32 5.09
CA ASN A 387 13.47 -14.43 6.26
C ASN A 387 14.52 -13.32 6.16
N GLY A 388 14.33 -12.23 6.91
CA GLY A 388 15.17 -11.03 6.81
C GLY A 388 15.28 -10.51 5.37
N SER A 389 16.50 -10.47 4.80
CA SER A 389 16.77 -10.05 3.41
C SER A 389 16.64 -11.16 2.37
N ALA A 390 16.47 -12.43 2.77
CA ALA A 390 16.19 -13.52 1.85
C ALA A 390 14.69 -13.61 1.58
N VAL A 391 14.30 -13.53 0.31
CA VAL A 391 12.89 -13.34 -0.09
C VAL A 391 12.50 -14.33 -1.17
N LEU A 392 11.57 -15.23 -0.82
CA LEU A 392 10.75 -15.98 -1.77
C LEU A 392 9.48 -15.16 -2.03
N GLN A 393 9.54 -14.33 -3.06
CA GLN A 393 8.46 -13.38 -3.40
C GLN A 393 7.23 -14.06 -4.02
N GLY A 394 7.31 -15.35 -4.34
CA GLY A 394 6.13 -16.10 -4.73
C GLY A 394 6.34 -17.59 -4.91
N ILE A 395 5.30 -18.36 -4.62
CA ILE A 395 5.13 -19.74 -5.08
C ILE A 395 3.96 -19.80 -6.05
N ARG A 396 4.16 -20.43 -7.21
CA ARG A 396 3.11 -20.82 -8.14
C ARG A 396 3.07 -22.33 -8.30
N PHE A 397 1.91 -22.84 -8.70
CA PHE A 397 1.74 -24.20 -9.20
C PHE A 397 1.00 -24.14 -10.52
N ALA A 398 1.43 -24.92 -11.49
CA ALA A 398 0.74 -25.04 -12.77
C ALA A 398 0.75 -26.49 -13.27
N SER A 399 -0.25 -26.81 -14.08
CA SER A 399 -0.31 -28.05 -14.86
C SER A 399 -0.56 -27.75 -16.34
N SER A 400 -0.23 -28.69 -17.23
CA SER A 400 -0.58 -28.58 -18.66
C SER A 400 -2.05 -28.91 -18.97
N PHE A 401 -2.92 -28.91 -17.95
CA PHE A 401 -4.31 -29.36 -18.09
C PHE A 401 -5.15 -28.40 -18.95
N PHE A 402 -5.47 -28.82 -20.18
CA PHE A 402 -6.33 -28.11 -21.13
C PHE A 402 -6.00 -26.62 -21.35
N GLY A 403 -4.74 -26.22 -21.14
CA GLY A 403 -4.32 -24.82 -21.25
C GLY A 403 -4.89 -23.88 -20.17
N LYS A 404 -5.38 -24.42 -19.06
CA LYS A 404 -5.98 -23.66 -17.95
C LYS A 404 -5.52 -24.14 -16.57
N GLY A 405 -4.36 -24.79 -16.50
CA GLY A 405 -3.86 -25.44 -15.29
C GLY A 405 -3.13 -24.53 -14.30
N GLN A 406 -3.16 -23.21 -14.46
CA GLN A 406 -2.63 -22.29 -13.44
C GLN A 406 -3.45 -22.39 -12.15
N PHE A 407 -2.80 -22.79 -11.06
CA PHE A 407 -3.48 -22.86 -9.77
C PHE A 407 -3.83 -21.48 -9.25
N LYS A 408 -5.09 -21.34 -8.87
CA LYS A 408 -5.70 -20.15 -8.28
C LYS A 408 -6.90 -20.63 -7.48
N SER A 409 -6.80 -20.62 -6.16
CA SER A 409 -7.88 -21.05 -5.27
C SER A 409 -8.96 -19.99 -5.15
N GLU A 410 -10.18 -20.40 -4.79
CA GLU A 410 -11.28 -19.45 -4.53
C GLU A 410 -11.22 -18.85 -3.12
N LYS A 411 -10.77 -19.64 -2.14
CA LYS A 411 -10.70 -19.27 -0.72
C LYS A 411 -9.57 -20.02 -0.01
N ILE A 412 -9.30 -19.60 1.22
CA ILE A 412 -8.45 -20.31 2.19
C ILE A 412 -9.37 -20.88 3.26
N ASN A 413 -9.28 -22.17 3.56
CA ASN A 413 -9.98 -22.78 4.69
C ASN A 413 -8.99 -23.02 5.85
N GLU A 414 -9.41 -22.71 7.07
CA GLU A 414 -8.68 -23.05 8.29
C GLU A 414 -9.16 -24.42 8.79
N GLU A 415 -8.24 -25.38 8.92
CA GLU A 415 -8.53 -26.75 9.36
C GLU A 415 -7.59 -27.15 10.50
N GLY A 416 -7.95 -26.77 11.72
CA GLY A 416 -7.09 -26.97 12.90
C GLY A 416 -5.84 -26.10 12.80
N ASN A 417 -4.68 -26.71 12.65
CA ASN A 417 -3.40 -26.00 12.49
C ASN A 417 -2.94 -25.89 11.02
N ARG A 418 -3.87 -26.02 10.07
CA ARG A 418 -3.58 -26.07 8.63
C ARG A 418 -4.40 -25.06 7.86
N TRP A 419 -3.79 -24.55 6.79
CA TRP A 419 -4.46 -23.72 5.78
C TRP A 419 -4.61 -24.51 4.49
N VAL A 420 -5.83 -24.65 3.99
CA VAL A 420 -6.14 -25.50 2.83
C VAL A 420 -6.69 -24.65 1.69
N LEU A 421 -6.06 -24.79 0.52
CA LEU A 421 -6.47 -24.15 -0.73
C LEU A 421 -6.75 -25.23 -1.77
N THR A 422 -7.89 -25.13 -2.46
CA THR A 422 -8.31 -26.14 -3.44
C THR A 422 -8.73 -25.49 -4.76
N GLN A 423 -8.45 -26.18 -5.86
CA GLN A 423 -8.94 -25.86 -7.20
C GLN A 423 -9.40 -27.15 -7.88
N LYS A 424 -10.58 -27.12 -8.50
CA LYS A 424 -11.07 -28.19 -9.37
C LYS A 424 -11.25 -27.64 -10.78
N LEU A 425 -10.74 -28.36 -11.78
CA LEU A 425 -10.83 -28.04 -13.19
C LEU A 425 -11.47 -29.21 -13.94
N GLU A 426 -12.24 -28.91 -14.99
CA GLU A 426 -12.84 -29.91 -15.88
C GLU A 426 -12.48 -29.61 -17.34
N GLY A 427 -12.00 -30.60 -18.07
CA GLY A 427 -11.62 -30.49 -19.48
C GLY A 427 -12.50 -31.38 -20.35
N PRO A 428 -13.63 -30.86 -20.89
CA PRO A 428 -14.49 -31.62 -21.77
C PRO A 428 -13.97 -31.61 -23.22
N TYR A 429 -14.29 -32.66 -23.95
CA TYR A 429 -14.32 -32.67 -25.41
C TYR A 429 -15.74 -32.41 -25.91
N TYR A 430 -15.88 -31.98 -27.16
CA TYR A 430 -17.15 -31.59 -27.74
C TYR A 430 -17.47 -32.46 -28.94
N GLN A 431 -18.64 -33.07 -28.93
CA GLN A 431 -19.15 -33.93 -30.00
C GLN A 431 -19.51 -33.11 -31.26
N PRO A 432 -19.80 -33.78 -32.39
CA PRO A 432 -20.31 -33.12 -33.59
C PRO A 432 -21.53 -32.24 -33.31
N TYR A 433 -21.67 -31.18 -34.09
CA TYR A 433 -22.78 -30.23 -33.97
C TYR A 433 -24.11 -30.94 -34.32
N PRO A 434 -25.24 -30.58 -33.68
CA PRO A 434 -26.53 -31.18 -34.01
C PRO A 434 -26.85 -31.05 -35.51
N LYS A 435 -27.12 -32.18 -36.18
CA LYS A 435 -27.25 -32.25 -37.65
C LYS A 435 -28.24 -31.25 -38.23
N ALA A 436 -29.36 -31.02 -37.55
CA ALA A 436 -30.42 -30.09 -37.99
C ALA A 436 -30.02 -28.61 -37.89
N SER A 437 -28.94 -28.29 -37.19
CA SER A 437 -28.50 -26.93 -36.90
C SER A 437 -27.14 -26.59 -37.51
N ILE A 438 -26.57 -27.50 -38.30
CA ILE A 438 -25.30 -27.26 -39.02
C ILE A 438 -25.54 -26.14 -40.05
N SER A 439 -24.69 -25.12 -40.02
CA SER A 439 -24.75 -24.04 -41.01
C SER A 439 -24.52 -24.62 -42.43
N PRO A 440 -25.40 -24.33 -43.40
CA PRO A 440 -25.31 -24.94 -44.74
C PRO A 440 -24.08 -24.48 -45.54
N ASP A 441 -23.50 -23.33 -45.19
CA ASP A 441 -22.26 -22.81 -45.76
C ASP A 441 -21.00 -23.32 -45.06
N GLY A 442 -21.14 -24.12 -44.00
CA GLY A 442 -20.03 -24.67 -43.23
C GLY A 442 -19.30 -23.66 -42.33
N ASP A 443 -19.84 -22.45 -42.16
CA ASP A 443 -19.22 -21.41 -41.32
C ASP A 443 -19.20 -21.86 -39.84
N TRP A 444 -17.98 -22.02 -39.31
CA TRP A 444 -17.74 -22.50 -37.94
C TRP A 444 -18.23 -21.51 -36.88
N GLU A 445 -18.14 -20.20 -37.15
CA GLU A 445 -18.54 -19.15 -36.20
C GLU A 445 -20.07 -19.15 -35.97
N LYS A 446 -20.84 -19.72 -36.92
CA LYS A 446 -22.29 -19.92 -36.80
C LYS A 446 -22.68 -21.18 -36.01
N MET A 447 -21.71 -21.93 -35.52
CA MET A 447 -21.91 -23.18 -34.77
C MET A 447 -21.33 -23.07 -33.35
N PRO A 448 -21.92 -22.24 -32.47
CA PRO A 448 -21.38 -21.96 -31.14
C PRO A 448 -21.17 -23.23 -30.33
N ARG A 449 -20.00 -23.31 -29.69
CA ARG A 449 -19.53 -24.51 -28.98
C ARG A 449 -20.51 -25.04 -27.93
N GLU A 450 -21.28 -24.15 -27.29
CA GLU A 450 -22.28 -24.47 -26.26
C GLU A 450 -23.34 -25.48 -26.72
N ASN A 451 -23.62 -25.52 -28.03
CA ASN A 451 -24.61 -26.44 -28.61
C ASN A 451 -24.04 -27.83 -28.91
N ARG A 452 -22.74 -28.03 -28.70
CA ARG A 452 -22.11 -29.35 -28.88
C ARG A 452 -22.20 -30.13 -27.56
N PRO A 453 -22.74 -31.35 -27.56
CA PRO A 453 -22.70 -32.21 -26.38
C PRO A 453 -21.26 -32.42 -25.91
N GLN A 454 -21.04 -32.42 -24.59
CA GLN A 454 -19.73 -32.69 -24.00
C GLN A 454 -19.49 -34.19 -23.85
N SER A 455 -18.23 -34.60 -23.96
CA SER A 455 -17.77 -35.98 -23.83
C SER A 455 -16.34 -36.05 -23.26
N GLU A 456 -15.88 -37.25 -22.89
CA GLU A 456 -14.53 -37.54 -22.36
C GLU A 456 -14.06 -36.54 -21.29
N ILE A 457 -14.97 -36.12 -20.41
CA ILE A 457 -14.72 -35.07 -19.42
C ILE A 457 -13.58 -35.48 -18.49
N GLN A 458 -12.46 -34.79 -18.62
CA GLN A 458 -11.30 -34.93 -17.76
C GLN A 458 -11.47 -34.05 -16.52
N VAL A 459 -10.92 -34.46 -15.38
CA VAL A 459 -11.00 -33.72 -14.12
C VAL A 459 -9.63 -33.60 -13.51
N LEU A 460 -9.29 -32.42 -13.00
CA LEU A 460 -8.09 -32.21 -12.20
C LEU A 460 -8.47 -31.51 -10.91
N GLU A 461 -8.13 -32.12 -9.77
CA GLU A 461 -8.29 -31.52 -8.45
C GLU A 461 -6.91 -31.33 -7.82
N THR A 462 -6.58 -30.07 -7.52
CA THR A 462 -5.35 -29.69 -6.84
C THR A 462 -5.68 -29.15 -5.45
N THR A 463 -5.01 -29.68 -4.44
CA THR A 463 -5.09 -29.23 -3.05
C THR A 463 -3.69 -28.84 -2.55
N VAL A 464 -3.59 -27.67 -1.93
CA VAL A 464 -2.40 -27.17 -1.24
C VAL A 464 -2.73 -27.06 0.24
N THR A 465 -1.98 -27.75 1.08
CA THR A 465 -2.12 -27.75 2.55
C THR A 465 -0.86 -27.20 3.19
N ILE A 466 -0.99 -26.13 3.95
CA ILE A 466 0.14 -25.41 4.56
C ILE A 466 0.07 -25.54 6.07
N ARG A 467 1.18 -25.90 6.71
CA ARG A 467 1.33 -25.97 8.17
C ARG A 467 2.62 -25.32 8.63
N GLU A 468 2.59 -24.69 9.80
CA GLU A 468 3.80 -24.20 10.44
C GLU A 468 4.64 -25.37 10.96
N MET A 469 5.97 -25.24 10.83
CA MET A 469 6.96 -26.09 11.49
C MET A 469 7.61 -25.31 12.65
N ASP A 470 8.47 -25.96 13.44
CA ASP A 470 9.28 -25.28 14.46
C ASP A 470 10.07 -24.09 13.86
N LYS A 471 10.50 -24.24 12.60
CA LYS A 471 11.10 -23.19 11.78
C LYS A 471 10.52 -23.27 10.36
N GLY A 472 9.83 -22.21 9.95
CA GLY A 472 9.27 -22.07 8.62
C GLY A 472 7.97 -22.86 8.40
N LEU A 473 7.78 -23.34 7.17
CA LEU A 473 6.53 -23.93 6.69
C LEU A 473 6.75 -25.29 6.03
N GLU A 474 5.78 -26.16 6.20
CA GLU A 474 5.59 -27.33 5.35
C GLU A 474 4.36 -27.15 4.47
N ILE A 475 4.52 -27.43 3.19
CA ILE A 475 3.52 -27.22 2.15
C ILE A 475 3.35 -28.53 1.38
N GLU A 476 2.20 -29.16 1.55
CA GLU A 476 1.80 -30.36 0.84
C GLU A 476 0.97 -29.98 -0.39
N ILE A 477 1.38 -30.44 -1.57
CA ILE A 477 0.70 -30.21 -2.83
C ILE A 477 0.28 -31.56 -3.41
N SER A 478 -1.03 -31.73 -3.57
CA SER A 478 -1.65 -32.92 -4.14
C SER A 478 -2.43 -32.54 -5.40
N SER A 479 -2.23 -33.25 -6.51
CA SER A 479 -2.95 -33.04 -7.77
C SER A 479 -3.37 -34.38 -8.36
N LYS A 480 -4.68 -34.63 -8.45
CA LYS A 480 -5.27 -35.94 -8.83
C LYS A 480 -6.43 -35.78 -9.83
N GLY A 481 -6.88 -36.89 -10.43
CA GLY A 481 -7.97 -36.93 -11.39
C GLY A 481 -7.52 -37.53 -12.72
N THR A 482 -7.12 -36.71 -13.68
CA THR A 482 -6.50 -37.16 -14.93
C THR A 482 -5.03 -37.49 -14.73
N ASP A 483 -4.61 -38.68 -15.16
CA ASP A 483 -3.24 -39.16 -15.03
C ASP A 483 -2.27 -38.57 -16.06
N ARG A 484 -0.98 -38.56 -15.71
CA ARG A 484 0.16 -38.20 -16.56
C ARG A 484 0.10 -36.77 -17.11
N VAL A 485 -0.57 -35.86 -16.42
CA VAL A 485 -0.56 -34.42 -16.74
C VAL A 485 0.74 -33.82 -16.18
N PRO A 486 1.59 -33.18 -17.00
CA PRO A 486 2.77 -32.46 -16.51
C PRO A 486 2.40 -31.38 -15.50
N VAL A 487 3.16 -31.27 -14.41
CA VAL A 487 3.00 -30.26 -13.37
C VAL A 487 4.34 -29.61 -13.01
N ALA A 488 4.28 -28.36 -12.55
CA ALA A 488 5.42 -27.61 -12.08
C ALA A 488 5.07 -26.79 -10.84
N ILE A 489 5.90 -26.90 -9.79
CA ILE A 489 5.98 -25.94 -8.69
C ILE A 489 7.06 -24.93 -9.09
N GLU A 490 6.78 -23.65 -8.89
CA GLU A 490 7.67 -22.55 -9.22
C GLU A 490 7.95 -21.73 -7.96
N LEU A 491 9.22 -21.63 -7.59
CA LEU A 491 9.72 -20.86 -6.45
C LEU A 491 10.43 -19.62 -6.98
N ILE A 492 9.81 -18.46 -6.81
CA ILE A 492 10.24 -17.19 -7.39
C ILE A 492 10.95 -16.40 -6.29
N PHE A 493 12.27 -16.28 -6.40
CA PHE A 493 13.08 -15.53 -5.46
C PHE A 493 13.28 -14.10 -5.93
N ARG A 494 13.57 -13.18 -4.99
CA ARG A 494 13.92 -11.81 -5.35
C ARG A 494 15.30 -11.77 -6.04
N GLN A 495 15.56 -10.76 -6.84
CA GLN A 495 16.90 -10.53 -7.41
C GLN A 495 17.93 -10.20 -6.31
N GLY A 496 19.21 -10.50 -6.56
CA GLY A 496 20.34 -10.11 -5.71
C GLY A 496 20.86 -11.14 -4.71
N GLY A 497 20.22 -12.31 -4.60
CA GLY A 497 20.72 -13.44 -3.79
C GLY A 497 21.38 -14.54 -4.62
N VAL A 498 21.98 -15.51 -3.93
CA VAL A 498 22.70 -16.64 -4.52
C VAL A 498 21.96 -17.94 -4.26
N LEU A 499 21.71 -18.69 -5.33
CA LEU A 499 21.13 -20.03 -5.29
C LEU A 499 22.22 -21.11 -5.21
N ALA A 500 22.02 -22.12 -4.36
CA ALA A 500 22.84 -23.33 -4.31
C ALA A 500 21.97 -24.59 -4.22
N GLY A 501 22.55 -25.75 -4.57
CA GLY A 501 21.84 -27.03 -4.59
C GLY A 501 20.88 -27.20 -5.77
N VAL A 502 20.96 -26.33 -6.78
CA VAL A 502 20.08 -26.32 -7.96
C VAL A 502 20.87 -26.41 -9.26
N VAL A 503 20.23 -26.86 -10.34
CA VAL A 503 20.85 -27.01 -11.67
C VAL A 503 20.15 -26.09 -12.67
N LYS A 504 20.88 -25.32 -13.47
CA LYS A 504 20.29 -24.47 -14.51
C LYS A 504 19.38 -25.29 -15.44
N ALA A 505 18.17 -24.80 -15.69
CA ALA A 505 17.23 -25.36 -16.64
C ALA A 505 17.55 -24.89 -18.07
N ASP A 506 18.03 -23.65 -18.18
CA ASP A 506 18.46 -22.97 -19.40
C ASP A 506 19.75 -22.19 -19.06
N PRO A 507 20.87 -22.36 -19.80
CA PRO A 507 22.13 -21.66 -19.51
C PRO A 507 22.02 -20.13 -19.49
N ASP A 508 21.12 -19.56 -20.30
CA ASP A 508 21.05 -18.12 -20.56
C ASP A 508 19.96 -17.42 -19.74
N LYS A 509 19.21 -18.16 -18.92
CA LYS A 509 18.10 -17.62 -18.12
C LYS A 509 18.26 -17.92 -16.65
N ASP A 510 17.67 -17.08 -15.82
CA ASP A 510 17.59 -17.28 -14.38
C ASP A 510 16.48 -18.25 -13.98
N GLN A 511 16.62 -19.47 -14.51
CA GLN A 511 15.70 -20.58 -14.31
C GLN A 511 16.50 -21.84 -13.94
N TRP A 512 16.13 -22.47 -12.83
CA TRP A 512 16.81 -23.65 -12.29
C TRP A 512 15.82 -24.77 -11.99
N LEU A 513 16.32 -26.00 -11.90
CA LEU A 513 15.61 -27.17 -11.42
C LEU A 513 16.23 -27.61 -10.08
N LEU A 514 15.37 -27.87 -9.09
CA LEU A 514 15.77 -28.62 -7.91
C LEU A 514 15.45 -30.10 -8.14
N LYS A 515 16.44 -30.85 -8.64
CA LYS A 515 16.25 -32.25 -9.06
C LYS A 515 16.05 -33.22 -7.90
N GLU A 516 16.77 -32.98 -6.81
CA GLU A 516 16.82 -33.81 -5.60
C GLU A 516 17.38 -32.97 -4.44
N GLY A 517 17.39 -33.53 -3.22
CA GLY A 517 17.99 -32.87 -2.06
C GLY A 517 17.33 -31.52 -1.74
N THR A 518 18.06 -30.60 -1.14
CA THR A 518 17.57 -29.26 -0.76
C THR A 518 18.36 -28.18 -1.49
N GLY A 519 17.69 -27.10 -1.86
CA GLY A 519 18.32 -25.87 -2.34
C GLY A 519 18.35 -24.79 -1.26
N THR A 520 19.23 -23.80 -1.45
CA THR A 520 19.30 -22.62 -0.60
C THR A 520 19.30 -21.36 -1.44
N TYR A 521 18.67 -20.29 -0.93
CA TYR A 521 18.77 -18.94 -1.45
C TYR A 521 19.29 -18.02 -0.36
N THR A 522 20.45 -17.40 -0.57
CA THR A 522 21.11 -16.53 0.43
C THR A 522 21.18 -15.10 -0.08
N SER A 523 20.76 -14.14 0.76
CA SER A 523 20.85 -12.71 0.49
C SER A 523 21.34 -12.01 1.76
N GLY A 524 22.50 -11.36 1.70
CA GLY A 524 23.16 -10.83 2.89
C GLY A 524 23.52 -11.95 3.87
N SER A 525 23.13 -11.79 5.13
CA SER A 525 23.31 -12.80 6.19
C SER A 525 22.15 -13.80 6.31
N ASP A 526 21.08 -13.61 5.55
CA ASP A 526 19.87 -14.40 5.66
C ASP A 526 19.80 -15.46 4.55
N THR A 527 19.28 -16.64 4.91
CA THR A 527 19.14 -17.78 4.00
C THR A 527 17.73 -18.36 4.11
N ILE A 528 17.16 -18.72 2.96
CA ILE A 528 16.01 -19.61 2.86
C ILE A 528 16.50 -20.97 2.38
N THR A 529 16.13 -22.03 3.09
CA THR A 529 16.31 -23.43 2.65
C THR A 529 15.00 -23.97 2.12
N PHE A 530 15.01 -24.70 1.01
CA PHE A 530 13.80 -25.26 0.39
C PHE A 530 14.03 -26.67 -0.18
N GLY A 531 13.03 -27.55 -0.07
CA GLY A 531 13.08 -28.91 -0.64
C GLY A 531 12.20 -29.92 0.11
N PRO A 532 12.27 -31.22 -0.21
CA PRO A 532 13.21 -31.83 -1.16
C PRO A 532 12.89 -31.56 -2.64
N GLY A 533 13.85 -31.82 -3.52
CA GLY A 533 13.71 -31.70 -4.98
C GLY A 533 12.91 -32.81 -5.65
N THR A 534 12.38 -32.49 -6.84
CA THR A 534 11.89 -33.45 -7.84
C THR A 534 11.95 -32.80 -9.21
N ALA A 535 12.40 -33.53 -10.23
CA ALA A 535 12.43 -33.03 -11.61
C ALA A 535 12.19 -34.14 -12.65
N LEU A 536 10.95 -34.66 -12.72
CA LEU A 536 10.61 -35.74 -13.66
C LEU A 536 10.59 -35.30 -15.14
N HIS A 537 10.60 -33.99 -15.41
CA HIS A 537 10.77 -33.42 -16.74
C HIS A 537 11.44 -32.05 -16.72
N LYS A 538 11.96 -31.58 -17.86
CA LYS A 538 12.57 -30.24 -17.98
C LYS A 538 11.60 -29.15 -18.46
N ASN A 539 10.36 -29.51 -18.78
CA ASN A 539 9.37 -28.54 -19.24
C ASN A 539 8.91 -27.63 -18.09
N ILE A 540 9.43 -26.40 -18.04
CA ILE A 540 9.11 -25.38 -17.03
C ILE A 540 8.11 -24.33 -17.54
N ALA A 541 7.80 -24.34 -18.84
CA ALA A 541 6.82 -23.47 -19.48
C ALA A 541 5.60 -24.29 -19.91
N LEU A 542 4.76 -24.65 -18.93
CA LEU A 542 3.62 -25.52 -19.16
C LEU A 542 2.49 -24.79 -19.91
N ARG A 543 1.74 -25.51 -20.75
CA ARG A 543 0.62 -24.90 -21.47
C ARG A 543 -0.47 -24.49 -20.47
N GLY A 544 -0.76 -23.21 -20.39
CA GLY A 544 -1.73 -22.66 -19.45
C GLY A 544 -1.13 -22.18 -18.13
N SER A 545 0.20 -22.25 -17.95
CA SER A 545 0.88 -21.50 -16.90
C SER A 545 1.01 -20.03 -17.31
N LEU A 546 1.13 -19.17 -16.31
CA LEU A 546 1.56 -17.79 -16.56
C LEU A 546 3.01 -17.74 -17.08
N PRO A 547 3.40 -16.65 -17.75
CA PRO A 547 4.80 -16.43 -18.13
C PRO A 547 5.72 -16.48 -16.90
N ALA A 548 6.96 -16.92 -17.10
CA ALA A 548 8.00 -16.81 -16.09
C ALA A 548 8.18 -15.34 -15.69
N MET A 549 8.40 -15.10 -14.39
CA MET A 549 8.74 -13.77 -13.92
C MET A 549 10.20 -13.46 -14.25
N ASP A 550 10.51 -12.17 -14.42
CA ASP A 550 11.89 -11.69 -14.56
C ASP A 550 12.58 -11.69 -13.18
N ALA A 551 12.82 -12.89 -12.65
CA ALA A 551 13.30 -13.11 -11.30
C ALA A 551 13.96 -14.50 -11.18
N PRO A 552 14.92 -14.70 -10.26
CA PRO A 552 15.57 -15.99 -10.11
C PRO A 552 14.58 -17.06 -9.66
N THR A 553 14.39 -18.09 -10.48
CA THR A 553 13.26 -19.00 -10.30
C THR A 553 13.70 -20.46 -10.28
N VAL A 554 13.32 -21.20 -9.24
CA VAL A 554 13.58 -22.64 -9.10
C VAL A 554 12.30 -23.42 -9.34
N TYR A 555 12.37 -24.43 -10.21
CA TYR A 555 11.26 -25.30 -10.55
C TYR A 555 11.44 -26.70 -9.97
N LEU A 556 10.33 -27.28 -9.52
CA LEU A 556 10.18 -28.70 -9.23
C LEU A 556 9.11 -29.26 -10.18
N THR A 557 9.36 -30.40 -10.81
CA THR A 557 8.48 -30.91 -11.87
C THR A 557 8.08 -32.36 -11.67
N GLY A 558 6.90 -32.72 -12.18
CA GLY A 558 6.29 -34.03 -11.98
C GLY A 558 5.14 -34.31 -12.95
N PHE A 559 4.43 -35.40 -12.71
CA PHE A 559 3.22 -35.75 -13.44
C PHE A 559 2.11 -36.11 -12.45
N THR A 560 0.85 -35.92 -12.82
CA THR A 560 -0.28 -36.42 -12.05
C THR A 560 -0.37 -37.96 -12.10
N PRO A 561 -0.88 -38.64 -11.06
CA PRO A 561 -1.13 -38.09 -9.74
C PRO A 561 0.17 -37.59 -9.08
N PHE A 562 0.14 -36.36 -8.58
CA PHE A 562 1.31 -35.68 -8.03
C PHE A 562 1.08 -35.44 -6.55
N GLN A 563 2.02 -35.88 -5.73
CA GLN A 563 2.02 -35.68 -4.29
C GLN A 563 3.42 -35.23 -3.88
N HIS A 564 3.56 -34.03 -3.35
CA HIS A 564 4.86 -33.49 -2.96
C HIS A 564 4.75 -32.62 -1.72
N THR A 565 5.68 -32.79 -0.79
CA THR A 565 5.75 -32.02 0.45
C THR A 565 7.00 -31.15 0.42
N LEU A 566 6.82 -29.85 0.20
CA LEU A 566 7.88 -28.85 0.20
C LEU A 566 8.03 -28.27 1.62
N LYS A 567 9.26 -28.26 2.14
CA LYS A 567 9.63 -27.58 3.38
C LYS A 567 10.41 -26.32 3.04
N ILE A 568 10.10 -25.23 3.73
CA ILE A 568 10.77 -23.93 3.59
C ILE A 568 11.12 -23.44 4.98
N SER A 569 12.37 -23.01 5.21
CA SER A 569 12.82 -22.47 6.50
C SER A 569 13.82 -21.34 6.34
#